data_AF-A0A8C8E6D8-F1
#
_entry.id   AF-A0A8C8E6D8-F1
#
_cell.length_a   1.000
_cell.length_b   1.000
_cell.length_c   1.000
_cell.angle_alpha   90.00
_cell.angle_beta   90.00
_cell.angle_gamma   90.00
#
_symmetry.space_group_name_H-M   'P 1'
#
loop_
_entity.id
_entity.type
_entity.pdbx_description
1 polymer ?
#
loop_
_entity_poly.entity_id
_entity_poly.type
_entity_poly.pdbx_seq_one_letter_code
_entity_poly.pdbx_strand_id
1 'polypeptide(L)' 'VARVYGGRQRRGVRPSHFSRGSGAVARRVLQALEGLKMVEKDQDGSGFGPKILPQLAPKSPGLT' A
#
# COMPACT_ATOMS: atom_id res chain seq x y z
N VAL A 1 -5.94 -3.31 2.01
CA VAL A 1 -5.43 -1.95 1.65
C VAL A 1 -6.00 -0.81 2.49
N ALA A 2 -7.30 -0.47 2.44
CA ALA A 2 -7.82 0.75 3.11
C ALA A 2 -7.75 0.76 4.66
N ARG A 3 -7.58 -0.41 5.30
CA ARG A 3 -7.38 -0.54 6.75
C ARG A 3 -5.94 -0.21 7.17
N VAL A 4 -4.96 -0.42 6.29
CA VAL A 4 -3.53 -0.24 6.62
C VAL A 4 -3.16 1.25 6.62
N TYR A 5 -3.74 2.01 5.69
CA TYR A 5 -3.53 3.45 5.54
C TYR A 5 -4.60 4.31 6.24
N GLY A 6 -5.39 3.70 7.14
CA GLY A 6 -6.34 4.42 7.97
C GLY A 6 -5.67 4.97 9.24
N GLY A 7 -6.37 5.82 9.96
CA GLY A 7 -5.82 6.46 11.16
C GLY A 7 -6.87 6.94 12.13
N ARG A 8 -6.41 7.55 13.23
CA ARG A 8 -7.27 8.14 14.25
C ARG A 8 -7.91 9.42 13.70
N GLN A 9 -9.22 9.42 13.56
CA GLN A 9 -9.98 10.59 13.14
C GLN A 9 -10.38 11.43 14.35
N ARG A 10 -9.97 12.70 14.37
CA ARG A 10 -10.44 13.68 15.35
C ARG A 10 -11.82 14.19 14.95
N ARG A 11 -12.82 14.04 15.83
CA ARG A 11 -14.23 14.43 15.59
C ARG A 11 -14.65 15.65 16.42
N GLY A 12 -13.74 16.63 16.54
CA GLY A 12 -13.95 17.80 17.37
C GLY A 12 -13.98 17.45 18.87
N VAL A 13 -15.12 17.69 19.51
CA VAL A 13 -15.35 17.45 20.95
C VAL A 13 -15.65 15.98 21.26
N ARG A 14 -16.06 15.19 20.26
CA ARG A 14 -16.38 13.77 20.45
C ARG A 14 -15.12 12.90 20.47
N PRO A 15 -15.14 11.75 21.18
CA PRO A 15 -14.03 10.81 21.20
C PRO A 15 -13.57 10.40 19.80
N SER A 16 -12.27 10.15 19.69
CA SER A 16 -11.63 9.75 18.44
C SER A 16 -11.88 8.28 18.10
N HIS A 17 -12.15 7.99 16.84
CA HIS A 17 -12.26 6.62 16.33
C HIS A 17 -11.35 6.40 15.13
N PHE A 18 -11.00 5.14 14.89
CA PHE A 18 -10.28 4.75 13.69
C PHE A 18 -11.15 4.95 12.45
N SER A 19 -10.59 5.58 11.42
CA SER A 19 -11.22 5.73 10.11
C SER A 19 -10.33 5.14 9.03
N ARG A 20 -10.96 4.44 8.08
CA ARG A 20 -10.25 3.84 6.95
C ARG A 20 -9.72 4.94 6.03
N GLY A 21 -8.57 4.68 5.40
CA GLY A 21 -8.02 5.53 4.36
C GLY A 21 -8.86 5.48 3.09
N SER A 22 -8.63 6.43 2.16
CA SER A 22 -9.37 6.50 0.90
C SER A 22 -9.11 5.26 0.04
N GLY A 23 -10.18 4.49 -0.22
CA GLY A 23 -10.10 3.32 -1.09
C GLY A 23 -9.87 3.68 -2.56
N ALA A 24 -10.35 4.84 -3.01
CA ALA A 24 -10.18 5.30 -4.39
C ALA A 24 -8.72 5.62 -4.72
N VAL A 25 -8.00 6.27 -3.78
CA VAL A 25 -6.57 6.56 -3.93
C VAL A 25 -5.76 5.27 -3.97
N ALA A 26 -6.01 4.35 -3.05
CA ALA A 26 -5.33 3.05 -3.02
C ALA A 26 -5.53 2.26 -4.33
N ARG A 27 -6.74 2.27 -4.90
CA ARG A 27 -7.04 1.60 -6.17
C ARG A 27 -6.30 2.24 -7.36
N ARG A 28 -6.28 3.58 -7.44
CA ARG A 28 -5.57 4.30 -8.50
C ARG A 28 -4.07 4.04 -8.45
N VAL A 29 -3.47 4.03 -7.26
CA VAL A 29 -2.05 3.72 -7.09
C VAL A 29 -1.74 2.30 -7.58
N LEU A 30 -2.57 1.32 -7.22
CA LEU A 30 -2.38 -0.06 -7.68
C LEU A 30 -2.54 -0.19 -9.22
N GLN A 31 -3.52 0.49 -9.82
CA GLN A 31 -3.68 0.51 -11.27
C GLN A 31 -2.49 1.17 -12.00
N ALA A 32 -1.92 2.23 -11.42
CA ALA A 32 -0.71 2.84 -11.95
C ALA A 32 0.50 1.89 -11.87
N LEU A 33 0.63 1.14 -10.77
CA LEU A 33 1.69 0.14 -10.59
C LEU A 33 1.49 -1.09 -11.49
N GLU A 34 0.25 -1.48 -11.79
CA GLU A 34 -0.08 -2.48 -12.82
C GLU A 34 0.39 -2.00 -14.21
N GLY A 35 0.13 -0.74 -14.56
CA GLY A 35 0.61 -0.14 -15.82
C GLY A 35 2.14 -0.12 -15.93
N LEU A 36 2.83 -0.01 -14.80
CA LEU A 36 4.30 -0.07 -14.70
C LEU A 36 4.84 -1.50 -14.58
N LYS A 37 3.98 -2.53 -14.65
CA LYS A 37 4.31 -3.97 -14.49
C LYS A 37 5.02 -4.34 -13.18
N MET A 38 4.91 -3.48 -12.16
CA MET A 38 5.56 -3.71 -10.85
C MET A 38 4.73 -4.61 -9.94
N VAL A 39 3.43 -4.68 -10.20
CA VAL A 39 2.43 -5.43 -9.42
C VAL A 39 1.53 -6.16 -10.40
N GLU A 40 1.20 -7.42 -10.14
CA GLU A 40 0.11 -8.09 -10.86
C GLU A 40 -0.99 -8.51 -9.88
N LYS A 41 -2.18 -8.71 -10.44
CA LYS A 41 -3.31 -9.29 -9.71
C LYS A 41 -3.11 -10.79 -9.58
N ASP A 42 -3.27 -11.31 -8.38
CA ASP A 42 -3.45 -12.75 -8.19
C ASP A 42 -4.90 -13.11 -8.55
N GLN A 43 -5.09 -14.28 -9.18
CA GLN A 43 -6.40 -14.75 -9.65
C GLN A 43 -7.41 -14.93 -8.49
N ASP A 44 -6.91 -15.11 -7.27
CA ASP A 44 -7.72 -15.33 -6.06
C ASP A 44 -8.26 -14.04 -5.43
N GLY A 45 -8.07 -12.87 -6.07
CA GLY A 45 -8.64 -11.59 -5.65
C GLY A 45 -8.21 -11.09 -4.25
N SER A 46 -7.34 -11.83 -3.57
CA SER A 46 -6.96 -11.66 -2.17
C SER A 46 -5.57 -11.07 -2.01
N GLY A 47 -4.77 -10.99 -3.09
CA GLY A 47 -3.40 -10.49 -3.09
C GLY A 47 -3.05 -9.68 -4.33
N PHE A 48 -2.28 -8.62 -4.11
CA PHE A 48 -1.45 -8.01 -5.14
C PHE A 48 -0.02 -8.47 -4.85
N GLY A 49 0.39 -9.57 -5.46
CA GLY A 49 1.75 -10.09 -5.33
C GLY A 49 2.76 -9.19 -6.05
N PRO A 50 3.92 -8.87 -5.46
CA PRO A 50 5.00 -8.21 -6.19
C PRO A 50 5.52 -9.20 -7.25
N LYS A 51 5.37 -8.87 -8.54
CA LYS A 51 5.90 -9.75 -9.59
C LYS A 51 7.34 -9.40 -9.98
N ILE A 52 7.85 -8.23 -9.60
CA ILE A 52 9.19 -7.80 -9.98
C ILE A 52 9.85 -6.93 -8.90
N LEU A 53 10.65 -7.56 -8.03
CA LEU A 53 11.73 -6.92 -7.29
C LEU A 53 12.98 -7.79 -7.38
N PRO A 54 13.93 -7.46 -8.28
CA PRO A 54 15.33 -7.73 -7.97
C PRO A 54 16.13 -6.45 -7.64
N GLN A 55 15.51 -5.27 -7.60
CA GLN A 55 16.28 -4.01 -7.71
C GLN A 55 16.31 -3.12 -6.46
N LEU A 56 15.56 -3.47 -5.40
CA LEU A 56 15.58 -2.72 -4.15
C LEU A 56 15.87 -3.62 -2.95
N ALA A 57 16.95 -4.41 -3.04
CA ALA A 57 17.66 -4.82 -1.83
C ALA A 57 18.42 -3.59 -1.31
N PRO A 58 18.45 -3.30 0.01
CA PRO A 58 19.38 -2.32 0.52
C PRO A 58 20.79 -2.80 0.16
N LYS A 59 21.51 -2.09 -0.70
CA LYS A 59 22.96 -2.24 -0.77
C LYS A 59 23.47 -1.77 0.60
N SER A 60 23.70 -2.71 1.52
CA SER A 60 24.52 -2.47 2.68
C SER A 60 25.89 -1.98 2.16
N PRO A 61 26.32 -0.75 2.44
CA PRO A 61 27.71 -0.43 2.30
C PRO A 61 28.42 -1.20 3.41
N GLY A 62 29.25 -2.17 3.02
CA GLY A 62 30.16 -2.82 3.94
C GLY A 62 31.02 -1.74 4.61
N LEU A 63 30.95 -1.66 5.93
CA LEU A 63 31.92 -0.91 6.72
C LEU A 63 32.99 -1.92 7.14
N THR A 64 34.13 -1.87 6.44
CA THR A 64 35.45 -2.05 7.05
C THR A 64 35.73 -0.87 7.98
#